data_AF-A0A2W2CEI5-F1
#
_entry.id   AF-A0A2W2CEI5-F1
#
_cell.length_a   1.000
_cell.length_b   1.000
_cell.length_c   1.000
_cell.angle_alpha   90.00
_cell.angle_beta   90.00
_cell.angle_gamma   90.00
#
_symmetry.space_group_name_H-M   'P 1'
#
loop_
_entity.id
_entity.type
_entity.pdbx_description
1 polymer ?
#
loop_
_entity_poly.entity_id
_entity_poly.type
_entity_poly.pdbx_seq_one_letter_code
_entity_poly.pdbx_strand_id
1 'polypeptide(L)'
;MARRDRTPCRDRTARRDHTARRDQALWRGEDRLRLVAVWRSGYGLRVAALLLVASGLATVLSGAVTCSAGCPLPPFERATVADLVHGGASIAATAAVVFAMIAVTLTPAAGHTLRRTAATATVLALPLAGAVGLSMLFVGRGSLVGVLERLLLAVAAGWGLATAATLARRHPH
;
A
#
# COMPACT_ATOMS: atom_id res chain seq x y z
N MET A 1 2.73 -23.94 -83.70
CA MET A 1 1.76 -23.11 -82.93
C MET A 1 1.58 -23.72 -81.55
N ALA A 2 2.07 -23.06 -80.49
CA ALA A 2 1.56 -23.14 -79.12
C ALA A 2 2.46 -22.29 -78.21
N ARG A 3 2.07 -21.02 -78.02
CA ARG A 3 2.77 -20.02 -77.21
C ARG A 3 2.37 -20.27 -75.74
N ARG A 4 3.33 -20.64 -74.88
CA ARG A 4 3.11 -20.79 -73.44
C ARG A 4 3.25 -19.43 -72.76
N ASP A 5 2.12 -18.87 -72.33
CA ASP A 5 2.08 -17.69 -71.48
C ASP A 5 2.57 -18.01 -70.07
N ARG A 6 3.61 -17.29 -69.63
CA ARG A 6 4.10 -17.31 -68.25
C ARG A 6 3.51 -16.11 -67.53
N THR A 7 2.50 -16.33 -66.69
CA THR A 7 2.03 -15.30 -65.75
C THR A 7 2.96 -15.19 -64.54
N PRO A 8 3.19 -13.99 -63.99
CA PRO A 8 4.21 -13.77 -62.96
C PRO A 8 3.70 -14.16 -61.56
N CYS A 9 4.41 -15.08 -60.91
CA CYS A 9 4.25 -15.43 -59.51
C CYS A 9 4.88 -14.34 -58.62
N ARG A 10 4.23 -13.16 -58.49
CA ARG A 10 4.86 -11.97 -57.88
C ARG A 10 4.10 -11.32 -56.72
N ASP A 11 3.17 -12.02 -56.06
CA ASP A 11 2.29 -11.35 -55.08
C ASP A 11 2.16 -12.02 -53.70
N ARG A 12 2.89 -13.11 -53.43
CA ARG A 12 2.84 -13.77 -52.09
C ARG A 12 3.80 -13.18 -51.06
N THR A 13 4.84 -12.48 -51.48
CA THR A 13 5.85 -11.92 -50.56
C THR A 13 5.37 -10.66 -49.86
N ALA A 14 4.65 -9.78 -50.57
CA ALA A 14 4.11 -8.53 -50.00
C ALA A 14 3.11 -8.77 -48.85
N ARG A 15 2.35 -9.87 -48.89
CA ARG A 15 1.36 -10.20 -47.86
C ARG A 15 1.97 -10.74 -46.56
N ARG A 16 3.16 -11.37 -46.62
CA ARG A 16 3.87 -11.89 -45.44
C ARG A 16 4.54 -10.78 -44.61
N ASP A 17 4.97 -9.70 -45.26
CA ASP A 17 5.64 -8.60 -44.56
C ASP A 17 4.67 -7.78 -43.70
N HIS A 18 3.39 -7.71 -44.08
CA HIS A 18 2.37 -7.00 -43.31
C HIS A 18 1.99 -7.69 -42.00
N THR A 19 1.99 -9.03 -41.96
CA THR A 19 1.73 -9.78 -40.72
C THR A 19 2.91 -9.67 -39.76
N ALA A 20 4.14 -9.80 -40.26
CA ALA A 20 5.35 -9.67 -39.43
C ALA A 20 5.51 -8.25 -38.83
N ARG A 21 5.15 -7.19 -39.59
CA ARG A 21 5.13 -5.81 -39.06
C ARG A 21 4.04 -5.58 -38.00
N ARG A 22 2.87 -6.20 -38.15
CA ARG A 22 1.78 -6.09 -37.16
C ARG A 22 2.16 -6.77 -35.86
N ASP A 23 2.76 -7.95 -35.93
CA ASP A 23 3.19 -8.68 -34.74
C ASP A 23 4.28 -7.89 -33.98
N GLN A 24 5.28 -7.34 -34.69
CA GLN A 24 6.32 -6.51 -34.07
C GLN A 24 5.81 -5.21 -33.43
N ALA A 25 4.72 -4.63 -33.94
CA ALA A 25 4.10 -3.44 -33.34
C ALA A 25 3.34 -3.80 -32.05
N LEU A 26 2.71 -4.97 -32.01
CA LEU A 26 2.01 -5.49 -30.84
C LEU A 26 2.98 -5.82 -29.69
N TRP A 27 4.08 -6.51 -30.00
CA TRP A 27 5.16 -6.82 -29.04
C TRP A 27 5.78 -5.55 -28.43
N ARG A 28 6.02 -4.50 -29.24
CA ARG A 28 6.56 -3.21 -28.74
C ARG A 28 5.61 -2.47 -27.79
N GLY A 29 4.29 -2.66 -27.93
CA GLY A 29 3.28 -2.09 -27.05
C GLY A 29 3.21 -2.82 -25.70
N GLU A 30 3.26 -4.15 -25.73
CA GLU A 30 3.23 -4.99 -24.53
C GLU A 30 4.49 -4.80 -23.67
N ASP A 31 5.67 -4.64 -24.27
CA ASP A 31 6.91 -4.38 -23.53
C ASP A 31 6.90 -3.01 -22.84
N ARG A 32 6.32 -1.98 -23.49
CA ARG A 32 6.13 -0.67 -22.87
C ARG A 32 5.13 -0.73 -21.71
N LEU A 33 4.04 -1.48 -21.85
CA LEU A 33 3.06 -1.67 -20.78
C LEU A 33 3.67 -2.46 -19.61
N ARG A 34 4.49 -3.47 -19.88
CA ARG A 34 5.24 -4.22 -18.86
C ARG A 34 6.29 -3.37 -18.17
N LEU A 35 7.04 -2.54 -18.91
CA LEU A 35 8.01 -1.60 -18.34
C LEU A 35 7.34 -0.53 -17.47
N VAL A 36 6.23 0.05 -17.93
CA VAL A 36 5.44 1.00 -17.13
C VAL A 36 4.83 0.32 -15.90
N ALA A 37 4.34 -0.91 -16.03
CA ALA A 37 3.83 -1.69 -14.90
C ALA A 37 4.94 -2.04 -13.89
N VAL A 38 6.14 -2.41 -14.34
CA VAL A 38 7.31 -2.70 -13.49
C VAL A 38 7.81 -1.43 -12.82
N TRP A 39 7.93 -0.31 -13.55
CA TRP A 39 8.27 0.99 -12.98
C TRP A 39 7.26 1.38 -11.90
N ARG A 40 5.96 1.37 -12.24
CA ARG A 40 4.85 1.71 -11.33
C ARG A 40 4.78 0.76 -10.12
N SER A 41 5.19 -0.50 -10.27
CA SER A 41 5.25 -1.49 -9.20
C SER A 41 6.40 -1.27 -8.22
N GLY A 42 7.56 -0.81 -8.70
CA GLY A 42 8.68 -0.44 -7.84
C GLY A 42 8.37 0.75 -6.94
N TYR A 43 7.60 1.73 -7.44
CA TYR A 43 7.16 2.88 -6.64
C TYR A 43 6.22 2.51 -5.50
N GLY A 44 5.25 1.60 -5.72
CA GLY A 44 4.29 1.22 -4.69
C GLY A 44 4.95 0.59 -3.46
N LEU A 45 5.95 -0.28 -3.67
CA LEU A 45 6.74 -0.88 -2.59
C LEU A 45 7.64 0.14 -1.88
N ARG A 46 8.25 1.08 -2.63
CA ARG A 46 9.05 2.16 -2.04
C ARG A 46 8.20 3.10 -1.20
N VAL A 47 7.01 3.46 -1.69
CA VAL A 47 6.04 4.28 -0.95
C VAL A 47 5.61 3.56 0.32
N ALA A 48 5.28 2.27 0.24
CA ALA A 48 4.95 1.47 1.42
C ALA A 48 6.09 1.44 2.44
N ALA A 49 7.34 1.26 2.00
CA ALA A 49 8.51 1.28 2.87
C ALA A 49 8.71 2.64 3.54
N LEU A 50 8.59 3.74 2.79
CA LEU A 50 8.69 5.09 3.33
C LEU A 50 7.59 5.39 4.35
N LEU A 51 6.36 4.97 4.07
CA LEU A 51 5.23 5.11 4.98
C LEU A 51 5.43 4.31 6.29
N LEU A 52 6.00 3.11 6.19
CA LEU A 52 6.35 2.31 7.37
C LEU A 52 7.46 2.97 8.21
N VAL A 53 8.50 3.50 7.57
CA VAL A 53 9.56 4.26 8.26
C VAL A 53 8.97 5.50 8.95
N ALA A 54 8.14 6.26 8.23
CA ALA A 54 7.48 7.44 8.79
C ALA A 54 6.57 7.08 9.97
N SER A 55 5.83 5.97 9.88
CA SER A 55 5.02 5.47 10.99
C SER A 55 5.86 5.09 12.22
N GLY A 56 6.98 4.39 12.00
CA GLY A 56 7.91 4.04 13.07
C GLY A 56 8.47 5.27 13.78
N LEU A 57 8.91 6.27 13.01
CA LEU A 57 9.40 7.54 13.55
C LEU A 57 8.31 8.29 14.33
N ALA A 58 7.09 8.36 13.80
CA ALA A 58 5.96 8.99 14.48
C ALA A 58 5.58 8.26 15.78
N THR A 59 5.68 6.93 15.80
CA THR A 59 5.46 6.11 17.00
C THR A 59 6.52 6.39 18.07
N VAL A 60 7.79 6.43 17.67
CA VAL A 60 8.90 6.78 18.57
C VAL A 60 8.73 8.19 19.10
N LEU A 61 8.37 9.16 18.25
CA LEU A 61 8.11 10.53 18.65
C LEU A 61 6.96 10.62 19.65
N SER A 62 5.87 9.89 19.41
CA SER A 62 4.73 9.81 20.32
C SER A 62 5.11 9.21 21.68
N GLY A 63 5.96 8.19 21.72
CA GLY A 63 6.46 7.59 22.95
C GLY A 63 7.54 8.41 23.68
N ALA A 64 8.27 9.27 22.96
CA ALA A 64 9.29 10.15 23.54
C ALA A 64 8.69 11.37 24.24
N VAL A 65 7.49 11.79 23.85
CA VAL A 65 6.77 12.88 24.52
C VAL A 65 5.99 12.27 25.68
N THR A 66 6.51 12.45 26.90
CA THR A 66 5.80 12.07 28.11
C THR A 66 4.55 12.94 28.25
N CYS A 67 3.38 12.31 28.31
CA CYS A 67 2.16 13.01 28.66
C CYS A 67 2.36 13.71 30.02
N SER A 68 1.77 14.88 30.21
CA SER A 68 1.85 15.58 31.49
C SER A 68 1.30 14.69 32.62
N ALA A 69 1.94 14.74 33.79
CA ALA A 69 1.55 13.96 34.96
C ALA A 69 0.12 14.34 35.37
N GLY A 70 -0.86 13.46 35.11
CA GLY A 70 -2.27 13.73 35.38
C GLY A 70 -3.27 13.39 34.26
N CYS A 71 -2.92 12.60 33.24
CA CYS A 71 -3.94 12.02 32.35
C CYS A 71 -4.77 10.98 33.15
N PRO A 72 -6.06 11.23 33.44
CA PRO A 72 -6.97 12.12 32.73
C PRO A 72 -7.19 13.47 33.44
N LEU A 73 -7.12 14.57 32.67
CA LEU A 73 -7.44 15.91 33.13
C LEU A 73 -8.96 16.01 33.44
N PRO A 74 -9.36 16.47 34.65
CA PRO A 74 -10.72 16.94 34.93
C PRO A 74 -11.11 18.10 33.99
N PRO A 75 -12.40 18.36 33.74
CA PRO A 75 -12.95 18.93 32.49
C PRO A 75 -12.56 20.37 32.08
N PHE A 76 -11.60 21.04 32.72
CA PHE A 76 -11.32 22.47 32.52
C PHE A 76 -9.87 22.86 32.17
N GLU A 77 -8.97 21.90 32.03
CA GLU A 77 -7.55 22.20 31.91
C GLU A 77 -7.10 22.12 30.43
N ARG A 78 -6.38 23.15 29.96
CA ARG A 78 -6.17 23.39 28.51
C ARG A 78 -5.25 22.32 27.92
N ALA A 79 -5.62 21.80 26.75
CA ALA A 79 -4.75 20.93 25.96
C ALA A 79 -3.37 21.58 25.78
N THR A 80 -2.33 20.89 26.21
CA THR A 80 -0.96 21.37 26.07
C THR A 80 -0.45 21.08 24.65
N VAL A 81 0.61 21.78 24.22
CA VAL A 81 1.28 21.48 22.94
C VAL A 81 1.79 20.04 22.92
N ALA A 82 2.20 19.49 24.07
CA ALA A 82 2.63 18.11 24.20
C ALA A 82 1.50 17.13 23.88
N ASP A 83 0.27 17.39 24.34
CA ASP A 83 -0.89 16.55 24.05
C ASP A 83 -1.25 16.56 22.56
N LEU A 84 -1.12 17.73 21.90
CA LEU A 84 -1.35 17.87 20.47
C LEU A 84 -0.29 17.13 19.64
N VAL A 85 0.99 17.21 20.05
CA VAL A 85 2.07 16.48 19.38
C VAL A 85 1.90 14.97 19.56
N HIS A 86 1.57 14.51 20.76
CA HIS A 86 1.35 13.09 21.05
C HIS A 86 0.17 12.53 20.25
N GLY A 87 -0.98 13.22 20.28
CA GLY A 87 -2.18 12.83 19.54
C GLY A 87 -1.99 12.92 18.02
N GLY A 88 -1.41 14.01 17.54
CA GLY A 88 -1.12 14.21 16.12
C GLY A 88 -0.14 13.17 15.57
N ALA A 89 0.92 12.86 16.31
CA ALA A 89 1.87 11.81 15.95
C ALA A 89 1.20 10.43 15.88
N SER A 90 0.31 10.10 16.83
CA SER A 90 -0.44 8.84 16.80
C SER A 90 -1.38 8.72 15.60
N ILE A 91 -2.09 9.80 15.25
CA ILE A 91 -2.96 9.83 14.07
C ILE A 91 -2.13 9.68 12.79
N ALA A 92 -1.02 10.42 12.67
CA ALA A 92 -0.14 10.35 11.51
C ALA A 92 0.49 8.95 11.36
N ALA A 93 0.95 8.34 12.47
CA ALA A 93 1.50 6.99 12.47
C ALA A 93 0.49 5.96 11.98
N THR A 94 -0.74 6.06 12.46
CA THR A 94 -1.84 5.16 12.09
C THR A 94 -2.24 5.34 10.63
N ALA A 95 -2.41 6.58 10.17
CA ALA A 95 -2.73 6.88 8.78
C ALA A 95 -1.63 6.35 7.84
N ALA A 96 -0.36 6.57 8.18
CA ALA A 96 0.77 6.08 7.40
C ALA A 96 0.76 4.55 7.26
N VAL A 97 0.45 3.80 8.33
CA VAL A 97 0.32 2.34 8.28
C VAL A 97 -0.82 1.90 7.36
N VAL A 98 -1.99 2.51 7.48
CA VAL A 98 -3.14 2.17 6.63
C VAL A 98 -2.83 2.46 5.16
N PHE A 99 -2.22 3.61 4.87
CA PHE A 99 -1.77 3.93 3.51
C PHE A 99 -0.70 2.95 3.01
N ALA A 100 0.19 2.47 3.87
CA ALA A 100 1.17 1.45 3.51
C ALA A 100 0.47 0.12 3.13
N MET A 101 -0.54 -0.31 3.89
CA MET A 101 -1.33 -1.50 3.59
C MET A 101 -2.06 -1.37 2.25
N ILE A 102 -2.65 -0.20 1.97
CA ILE A 102 -3.32 0.09 0.68
C ILE A 102 -2.29 0.06 -0.45
N ALA A 103 -1.14 0.72 -0.30
CA ALA A 103 -0.08 0.74 -1.29
C ALA A 103 0.42 -0.68 -1.64
N VAL A 104 0.61 -1.54 -0.63
CA VAL A 104 0.97 -2.95 -0.83
C VAL A 104 -0.13 -3.73 -1.55
N THR A 105 -1.40 -3.52 -1.17
CA THR A 105 -2.55 -4.21 -1.78
C THR A 105 -2.68 -3.90 -3.29
N LEU A 106 -2.46 -2.63 -3.64
CA LEU A 106 -2.54 -2.12 -5.00
C LEU A 106 -1.29 -2.41 -5.84
N THR A 107 -0.21 -2.90 -5.25
CA THR A 107 1.05 -3.19 -5.97
C THR A 107 1.04 -4.62 -6.51
N PRO A 108 0.96 -4.84 -7.85
CA PRO A 108 0.89 -6.18 -8.42
C PRO A 108 2.18 -7.00 -8.23
N ALA A 109 3.34 -6.32 -8.13
CA ALA A 109 4.63 -6.96 -7.86
C ALA A 109 4.76 -7.48 -6.42
N ALA A 110 3.88 -7.08 -5.50
CA ALA A 110 3.84 -7.67 -4.18
C ALA A 110 3.34 -9.11 -4.29
N GLY A 111 4.02 -10.05 -3.63
CA GLY A 111 3.62 -11.46 -3.67
C GLY A 111 2.18 -11.67 -3.21
N HIS A 112 1.49 -12.66 -3.78
CA HIS A 112 0.06 -12.91 -3.53
C HIS A 112 -0.29 -13.01 -2.02
N THR A 113 0.56 -13.68 -1.23
CA THR A 113 0.39 -13.77 0.23
C THR A 113 0.44 -12.41 0.91
N LEU A 114 1.40 -11.56 0.53
CA LEU A 114 1.59 -10.23 1.11
C LEU A 114 0.44 -9.28 0.74
N ARG A 115 -0.05 -9.37 -0.49
CA ARG A 115 -1.23 -8.62 -0.93
C ARG A 115 -2.48 -9.04 -0.19
N ARG A 116 -2.66 -10.35 0.05
CA ARG A 116 -3.84 -10.87 0.75
C ARG A 116 -3.85 -10.44 2.22
N THR A 117 -2.71 -10.53 2.92
CA THR A 117 -2.61 -10.07 4.31
C THR A 117 -2.79 -8.55 4.43
N ALA A 118 -2.24 -7.78 3.49
CA ALA A 118 -2.45 -6.32 3.43
C ALA A 118 -3.90 -5.96 3.15
N ALA A 119 -4.59 -6.67 2.25
CA ALA A 119 -5.99 -6.46 1.96
C ALA A 119 -6.88 -6.77 3.19
N THR A 120 -6.66 -7.90 3.85
CA THR A 120 -7.40 -8.24 5.08
C THR A 120 -7.17 -7.22 6.18
N ALA A 121 -5.92 -6.79 6.37
CA ALA A 121 -5.59 -5.78 7.37
C ALA A 121 -6.23 -4.43 7.03
N THR A 122 -6.25 -4.02 5.75
CA THR A 122 -6.91 -2.79 5.29
C THR A 122 -8.41 -2.82 5.56
N VAL A 123 -9.08 -3.92 5.21
CA VAL A 123 -10.54 -4.10 5.41
C VAL A 123 -10.92 -4.04 6.88
N LEU A 124 -10.03 -4.48 7.79
CA LEU A 124 -10.25 -4.37 9.23
C LEU A 124 -9.89 -2.98 9.77
N ALA A 125 -8.77 -2.41 9.32
CA ALA A 125 -8.24 -1.16 9.84
C ALA A 125 -9.08 0.06 9.43
N LEU A 126 -9.63 0.11 8.21
CA LEU A 126 -10.49 1.22 7.76
C LEU A 126 -11.72 1.43 8.66
N PRO A 127 -12.57 0.42 8.90
CA PRO A 127 -13.75 0.60 9.74
C PRO A 127 -13.37 0.85 11.21
N LEU A 128 -12.28 0.26 11.71
CA LEU A 128 -11.76 0.55 13.05
C LEU A 128 -11.32 2.02 13.17
N ALA A 129 -10.53 2.52 12.22
CA ALA A 129 -10.10 3.92 12.19
C ALA A 129 -11.29 4.88 12.06
N GLY A 130 -12.26 4.54 11.21
CA GLY A 130 -13.52 5.27 11.10
C GLY A 130 -14.29 5.30 12.42
N ALA A 131 -14.41 4.16 13.11
CA ALA A 131 -15.08 4.04 14.40
C ALA A 131 -14.37 4.84 15.50
N VAL A 132 -13.03 4.87 15.52
CA VAL A 132 -12.25 5.70 16.44
C VAL A 132 -12.55 7.18 16.21
N GLY A 133 -12.47 7.66 14.95
CA GLY A 133 -12.76 9.05 14.61
C GLY A 133 -14.20 9.45 14.92
N LEU A 134 -15.15 8.57 14.62
CA LEU A 134 -16.56 8.77 14.94
C LEU A 134 -16.80 8.82 16.45
N SER A 135 -16.18 7.91 17.20
CA SER A 135 -16.27 7.88 18.66
C SER A 135 -15.69 9.16 19.29
N MET A 136 -14.56 9.65 18.78
CA MET A 136 -14.00 10.92 19.23
C MET A 136 -14.92 12.11 18.93
N LEU A 137 -15.64 12.09 17.80
CA LEU A 137 -16.56 13.16 17.42
C LEU A 137 -17.87 13.16 18.23
N PHE A 138 -18.43 11.98 18.52
CA PHE A 138 -19.75 11.83 19.14
C PHE A 138 -19.73 11.56 20.66
N VAL A 139 -18.72 10.86 21.15
CA VAL A 139 -18.65 10.38 22.55
C VAL A 139 -17.53 11.07 23.33
N GLY A 140 -16.49 11.54 22.64
CA GLY A 140 -15.29 12.11 23.25
C GLY A 140 -14.30 11.03 23.71
N ARG A 141 -13.39 11.39 24.63
CA ARG A 141 -12.34 10.49 25.13
C ARG A 141 -12.91 9.58 26.22
N GLY A 142 -12.92 8.27 25.99
CA GLY A 142 -13.45 7.29 26.94
C GLY A 142 -12.85 5.89 26.74
N SER A 143 -13.24 4.94 27.61
CA SER A 143 -12.75 3.55 27.57
C SER A 143 -12.99 2.87 26.23
N LEU A 144 -14.09 3.21 25.55
CA LEU A 144 -14.43 2.71 24.20
C LEU A 144 -13.37 3.08 23.16
N VAL A 145 -12.92 4.34 23.14
CA VAL A 145 -11.86 4.81 22.23
C VAL A 145 -10.56 4.07 22.53
N GLY A 146 -10.21 3.91 23.81
CA GLY A 146 -9.01 3.18 24.21
C GLY A 146 -9.04 1.69 23.86
N VAL A 147 -10.22 1.05 23.77
CA VAL A 147 -10.34 -0.33 23.27
C VAL A 147 -10.18 -0.37 21.76
N LEU A 148 -10.84 0.53 21.03
CA LEU A 148 -10.74 0.62 19.57
C LEU A 148 -9.30 0.90 19.11
N GLU A 149 -8.59 1.78 19.80
CA GLU A 149 -7.16 2.05 19.54
C GLU A 149 -6.30 0.80 19.73
N ARG A 150 -6.49 0.06 20.82
CA ARG A 150 -5.76 -1.19 21.06
C ARG A 150 -6.05 -2.24 19.99
N LEU A 151 -7.30 -2.36 19.54
CA LEU A 151 -7.67 -3.26 18.45
C LEU A 151 -6.99 -2.85 17.13
N LEU A 152 -6.97 -1.55 16.82
CA LEU A 152 -6.31 -1.03 15.62
C LEU A 152 -4.79 -1.27 15.66
N LEU A 153 -4.15 -1.06 16.81
CA LEU A 153 -2.74 -1.36 17.04
C LEU A 153 -2.45 -2.87 16.92
N ALA A 154 -3.33 -3.73 17.43
CA ALA A 154 -3.18 -5.18 17.29
C ALA A 154 -3.25 -5.62 15.83
N VAL A 155 -4.16 -5.04 15.02
CA VAL A 155 -4.24 -5.31 13.58
C VAL A 155 -2.98 -4.84 12.87
N ALA A 156 -2.49 -3.63 13.18
CA ALA A 156 -1.26 -3.08 12.60
C ALA A 156 -0.03 -3.95 12.94
N ALA A 157 0.14 -4.31 14.21
CA ALA A 157 1.22 -5.17 14.68
C ALA A 157 1.14 -6.57 14.07
N GLY A 158 -0.06 -7.17 14.03
CA GLY A 158 -0.29 -8.47 13.42
C GLY A 158 0.06 -8.50 11.93
N TRP A 159 -0.30 -7.45 11.19
CA TRP A 159 0.09 -7.32 9.78
C TRP A 159 1.60 -7.12 9.61
N GLY A 160 2.24 -6.32 10.46
CA GLY A 160 3.69 -6.13 10.46
C GLY A 160 4.45 -7.44 10.69
N LEU A 161 4.03 -8.23 11.69
CA LEU A 161 4.57 -9.55 11.98
C LEU A 161 4.36 -10.54 10.82
N ALA A 162 3.16 -10.58 10.24
CA ALA A 162 2.87 -11.43 9.09
C ALA A 162 3.74 -11.05 7.87
N THR A 163 3.96 -9.75 7.66
CA THR A 163 4.83 -9.23 6.60
C THR A 163 6.29 -9.65 6.83
N ALA A 164 6.82 -9.42 8.04
CA ALA A 164 8.18 -9.82 8.41
C ALA A 164 8.40 -11.33 8.28
N ALA A 165 7.46 -12.15 8.77
CA ALA A 165 7.53 -13.61 8.65
C ALA A 165 7.48 -14.07 7.18
N THR A 166 6.67 -13.43 6.34
CA THR A 166 6.60 -13.74 4.91
C THR A 166 7.90 -13.40 4.19
N LEU A 167 8.54 -12.29 4.55
CA LEU A 167 9.84 -11.88 3.99
C LEU A 167 10.98 -12.78 4.47
N ALA A 168 11.02 -13.12 5.75
CA ALA A 168 12.03 -14.03 6.31
C ALA A 168 12.00 -15.42 5.66
N ARG A 169 10.79 -15.96 5.39
CA ARG A 169 10.63 -17.25 4.70
C ARG A 169 11.06 -17.24 3.23
N ARG A 170 11.16 -16.06 2.60
CA ARG A 170 11.60 -15.92 1.20
C ARG A 170 13.11 -15.80 1.05
N HIS A 171 13.82 -15.48 2.15
CA HIS A 171 15.27 -15.48 2.23
C HIS A 171 15.76 -16.56 3.21
N PRO A 172 15.59 -17.86 2.89
CA PRO A 172 16.39 -18.87 3.56
C PRO A 172 17.86 -18.63 3.19
N HIS A 173 18.69 -18.43 4.21
CA HIS A 173 20.16 -18.33 4.09
C HIS A 173 20.74 -19.59 3.43
#